data_AF-A0AAV8ECH1-F1
#
_entry.id   AF-A0AAV8ECH1-F1
#
_cell.length_a   1.000
_cell.length_b   1.000
_cell.length_c   1.000
_cell.angle_alpha   90.00
_cell.angle_beta   90.00
_cell.angle_gamma   90.00
#
_symmetry.space_group_name_H-M   'P 1'
#
loop_
_entity.id
_entity.type
_entity.pdbx_description
1 polymer ?
#
loop_
_entity_poly.entity_id
_entity_poly.type
_entity_poly.pdbx_seq_one_letter_code
_entity_poly.pdbx_strand_id
1 'polypeptide(L)'
;MASLTSLPFLLLLFTALTAFTLTAGDTFRVDLHHRYSDKVRQWAESKGLPATWHPEKAPVGSVEYYKDLIRHDRALLSRRGRSLAATDVYTFAAGNETVRVGTLGNLHYALVTVGTPNQTFLVAMDTGSDLFWLPCNCKQCAPLTSPLYGNLEFSIFKTNESSTSKAISCGSSQCNVPTSVHAACTGTGSDCTYTINYASVNTSSSGFLVEDVLYLAKGDTGADIVQTPIVFGCGEVQTGSFLKSGAPNGLMGLGMDNLSVPTMLAKKGLTSDSFSMCFGADGSGRLNFGDKGSPDQSETPLIVDNYPFYNISLERMVIGNSSTKSSFTALVDSGTSFTILAKQIYQELTTTFTEQVTETQISDANLPFEFCYQFSSGQTKVVLPIVNLTTKGGSQFPVVHPIVYLVSETSQAPIGYCLAVLPSTNINIIGQNFLTGLRIVFDREKMVLGWKKFDCYNSETSTGSPIDKKASAPSPGAQAPSTLFPEATQLPGRKSWAPVLSPSTILSTAFSVFLMVFGIF
;
A
#
# COMPACT_ATOMS: atom_id res chain seq x y z
N MET A 1 -38.91 -49.85 51.67
CA MET A 1 -40.40 -49.84 51.66
C MET A 1 -40.81 -48.78 50.66
N ALA A 2 -41.54 -48.97 49.57
CA ALA A 2 -42.25 -50.09 48.95
C ALA A 2 -42.19 -49.85 47.42
N SER A 3 -41.81 -50.83 46.60
CA SER A 3 -42.67 -51.77 45.85
C SER A 3 -42.87 -51.36 44.37
N LEU A 4 -42.39 -52.25 43.51
CA LEU A 4 -42.59 -52.36 42.06
C LEU A 4 -44.03 -52.79 41.68
N THR A 5 -44.23 -52.92 40.36
CA THR A 5 -45.31 -53.55 39.56
C THR A 5 -46.34 -52.53 39.04
N SER A 6 -46.61 -52.37 37.74
CA SER A 6 -46.70 -53.28 36.58
C SER A 6 -46.35 -52.52 35.27
N LEU A 7 -45.50 -52.96 34.35
CA LEU A 7 -45.70 -54.01 33.32
C LEU A 7 -46.96 -53.77 32.44
N PRO A 8 -47.03 -54.22 31.18
CA PRO A 8 -46.51 -53.66 29.94
C PRO A 8 -47.65 -53.43 28.91
N PHE A 9 -47.92 -52.20 28.48
CA PHE A 9 -48.97 -51.95 27.46
C PHE A 9 -48.57 -50.98 26.33
N LEU A 10 -47.36 -50.40 26.38
CA LEU A 10 -46.94 -49.39 25.41
C LEU A 10 -46.09 -49.90 24.25
N LEU A 11 -45.65 -51.16 24.27
CA LEU A 11 -44.67 -51.69 23.31
C LEU A 11 -45.30 -52.30 22.03
N LEU A 12 -46.63 -52.31 21.91
CA LEU A 12 -47.34 -52.94 20.77
C LEU A 12 -48.17 -51.97 19.92
N LEU A 13 -48.20 -50.66 20.25
CA LEU A 13 -48.96 -49.67 19.46
C LEU A 13 -48.10 -48.76 18.56
N PHE A 14 -46.77 -48.76 18.70
CA PHE A 14 -45.90 -47.90 17.89
C PHE A 14 -45.19 -48.61 16.74
N THR A 15 -45.32 -49.92 16.63
CA THR A 15 -44.82 -50.71 15.48
C THR A 15 -45.79 -50.69 14.28
N ALA A 16 -46.85 -49.88 14.32
CA ALA A 16 -47.85 -49.76 13.25
C ALA A 16 -47.80 -48.43 12.47
N LEU A 17 -46.78 -47.59 12.67
CA LEU A 17 -46.60 -46.32 11.94
C LEU A 17 -45.31 -46.25 11.11
N THR A 18 -44.77 -47.41 10.72
CA THR A 18 -43.70 -47.51 9.72
C THR A 18 -44.25 -48.15 8.45
N ALA A 19 -45.04 -47.40 7.67
CA ALA A 19 -45.18 -47.58 6.22
C ALA A 19 -45.94 -46.39 5.60
N PHE A 20 -45.27 -45.68 4.68
CA PHE A 20 -45.76 -44.58 3.81
C PHE A 20 -46.10 -43.27 4.54
N THR A 21 -45.40 -42.14 4.34
CA THR A 21 -45.08 -41.51 3.06
C THR A 21 -43.77 -40.70 3.10
N LEU A 22 -42.91 -40.90 2.09
CA LEU A 22 -41.95 -39.90 1.62
C LEU A 22 -42.72 -38.70 1.04
N THR A 23 -42.42 -37.46 1.47
CA THR A 23 -42.34 -36.27 0.60
C THR A 23 -41.76 -35.07 1.35
N ALA A 24 -40.83 -34.38 0.66
CA ALA A 24 -40.32 -33.01 0.86
C ALA A 24 -39.49 -32.73 2.13
N GLY A 25 -38.16 -32.69 1.95
CA GLY A 25 -37.31 -31.85 2.78
C GLY A 25 -37.53 -30.40 2.39
N ASP A 26 -38.05 -29.59 3.30
CA ASP A 26 -38.13 -28.14 3.11
C ASP A 26 -36.71 -27.56 3.08
N THR A 27 -36.28 -27.17 1.88
CA THR A 27 -35.17 -26.25 1.71
C THR A 27 -35.59 -24.91 2.29
N PHE A 28 -35.01 -24.53 3.43
CA PHE A 28 -35.15 -23.17 3.96
C PHE A 28 -34.60 -22.17 2.94
N ARG A 29 -35.51 -21.52 2.22
CA ARG A 29 -35.20 -20.42 1.31
C ARG A 29 -35.52 -19.11 2.00
N VAL A 30 -34.48 -18.34 2.30
CA VAL A 30 -34.61 -16.98 2.83
C VAL A 30 -34.59 -16.01 1.66
N ASP A 31 -35.76 -15.49 1.28
CA ASP A 31 -35.85 -14.39 0.32
C ASP A 31 -35.66 -13.06 1.07
N LEU A 32 -34.50 -12.42 0.87
CA LEU A 32 -34.20 -11.12 1.47
C LEU A 32 -34.90 -10.01 0.68
N HIS A 33 -35.94 -9.42 1.27
CA HIS A 33 -36.67 -8.30 0.68
C HIS A 33 -36.27 -6.99 1.36
N HIS A 34 -35.82 -5.99 0.60
CA HIS A 34 -35.52 -4.67 1.17
C HIS A 34 -36.80 -4.04 1.74
N ARG A 35 -36.66 -3.22 2.79
CA ARG A 35 -37.78 -2.61 3.55
C ARG A 35 -38.75 -1.80 2.67
N TYR A 36 -38.29 -1.34 1.51
CA TYR A 36 -39.07 -0.57 0.54
C TYR A 36 -39.61 -1.39 -0.63
N SER A 37 -39.45 -2.72 -0.61
CA SER A 37 -39.95 -3.59 -1.66
C SER A 37 -41.47 -3.69 -1.61
N ASP A 38 -42.11 -3.94 -2.75
CA ASP A 38 -43.56 -4.13 -2.83
C ASP A 38 -44.05 -5.25 -1.92
N LYS A 39 -43.26 -6.32 -1.75
CA LYS A 39 -43.58 -7.41 -0.82
C LYS A 39 -43.63 -6.96 0.64
N VAL A 40 -42.68 -6.11 1.08
CA VAL A 40 -42.66 -5.61 2.47
C VAL A 40 -43.76 -4.57 2.70
N ARG A 41 -44.09 -3.78 1.66
CA ARG A 41 -45.21 -2.83 1.70
C ARG A 41 -46.55 -3.54 1.83
N GLN A 42 -46.83 -4.52 0.99
CA GLN A 42 -48.06 -5.33 1.07
C GLN A 42 -48.16 -6.06 2.40
N TRP A 43 -47.04 -6.55 2.93
CA TRP A 43 -46.99 -7.16 4.25
C TRP A 43 -47.33 -6.14 5.35
N ALA A 44 -46.76 -4.94 5.34
CA ALA A 44 -47.02 -3.92 6.36
C ALA A 44 -48.47 -3.42 6.33
N GLU A 45 -49.03 -3.22 5.13
CA GLU A 45 -50.45 -2.89 4.92
C GLU A 45 -51.35 -4.01 5.46
N SER A 46 -51.02 -5.28 5.19
CA SER A 46 -51.77 -6.43 5.70
C SER A 46 -51.76 -6.58 7.22
N LYS A 47 -50.78 -5.94 7.89
CA LYS A 47 -50.63 -5.94 9.35
C LYS A 47 -51.17 -4.67 10.01
N GLY A 48 -51.77 -3.75 9.25
CA GLY A 48 -52.37 -2.53 9.76
C GLY A 48 -51.36 -1.56 10.40
N LEU A 49 -50.09 -1.64 10.00
CA LEU A 49 -49.03 -0.80 10.57
C LEU A 49 -49.15 0.65 10.03
N PRO A 50 -48.99 1.69 10.87
CA PRO A 50 -49.22 3.08 10.49
C PRO A 50 -48.24 3.57 9.41
N ALA A 51 -48.69 4.52 8.58
CA ALA A 51 -47.97 5.11 7.44
C ALA A 51 -46.57 5.68 7.80
N THR A 52 -46.30 5.95 9.07
CA THR A 52 -44.98 6.36 9.58
C THR A 52 -43.89 5.30 9.40
N TRP A 53 -44.22 4.04 9.12
CA TRP A 53 -43.25 2.98 8.78
C TRP A 53 -42.72 3.09 7.35
N HIS A 54 -43.38 3.88 6.51
CA HIS A 54 -43.04 4.12 5.10
C HIS A 54 -43.12 5.63 4.82
N PRO A 55 -42.00 6.37 4.92
CA PRO A 55 -42.02 7.77 4.50
C PRO A 55 -42.36 7.82 3.01
N GLU A 56 -43.49 8.41 2.66
CA GLU A 56 -43.74 8.89 1.31
C GLU A 56 -42.60 9.84 0.94
N LYS A 57 -41.73 9.45 0.00
CA LYS A 57 -41.21 10.31 -1.08
C LYS A 57 -40.07 9.66 -1.85
N ALA A 58 -39.99 10.10 -3.10
CA ALA A 58 -39.00 9.84 -4.13
C ALA A 58 -39.17 8.50 -4.90
N PRO A 59 -39.51 8.54 -6.21
CA PRO A 59 -39.51 7.36 -7.06
C PRO A 59 -38.13 6.67 -7.03
N VAL A 60 -38.12 5.34 -7.01
CA VAL A 60 -36.90 4.53 -7.09
C VAL A 60 -36.07 4.99 -8.29
N GLY A 61 -34.81 5.38 -8.04
CA GLY A 61 -33.90 5.89 -9.08
C GLY A 61 -33.79 7.42 -9.19
N SER A 62 -34.59 8.19 -8.44
CA SER A 62 -34.45 9.65 -8.35
C SER A 62 -33.27 10.08 -7.45
N VAL A 63 -32.81 11.32 -7.61
CA VAL A 63 -31.69 11.87 -6.81
C VAL A 63 -32.06 11.92 -5.32
N GLU A 64 -33.30 12.26 -5.00
CA GLU A 64 -33.83 12.32 -3.64
C GLU A 64 -33.88 10.93 -3.01
N TYR A 65 -34.21 9.89 -3.79
CA TYR A 65 -34.17 8.48 -3.37
C TYR A 65 -32.75 8.06 -2.96
N TYR A 66 -31.74 8.39 -3.77
CA TYR A 66 -30.34 8.07 -3.43
C TYR A 66 -29.81 8.93 -2.26
N LYS A 67 -30.23 10.19 -2.13
CA LYS A 67 -29.87 11.05 -0.99
C LYS A 67 -30.40 10.49 0.33
N ASP A 68 -31.62 9.96 0.35
CA ASP A 68 -32.20 9.36 1.54
C ASP A 68 -31.57 8.00 1.87
N LEU A 69 -31.19 7.21 0.86
CA LEU A 69 -30.41 5.97 1.06
C LEU A 69 -29.05 6.27 1.71
N ILE A 70 -28.30 7.26 1.19
CA ILE A 70 -27.01 7.69 1.72
C ILE A 70 -27.16 8.23 3.16
N ARG A 71 -28.22 8.99 3.44
CA ARG A 71 -28.49 9.50 4.80
C ARG A 71 -28.79 8.35 5.77
N HIS A 72 -29.50 7.32 5.33
CA HIS A 72 -29.78 6.14 6.14
C HIS A 72 -28.52 5.30 6.38
N ASP A 73 -27.68 5.07 5.37
CA ASP A 73 -26.41 4.33 5.51
C ASP A 73 -25.47 5.06 6.49
N ARG A 74 -25.37 6.39 6.39
CA ARG A 74 -24.63 7.21 7.38
C ARG A 74 -25.20 7.08 8.80
N ALA A 75 -26.53 6.98 8.95
CA ALA A 75 -27.19 6.78 10.24
C ALA A 75 -27.00 5.36 10.82
N LEU A 76 -26.81 4.35 9.96
CA LEU A 76 -26.49 2.98 10.38
C LEU A 76 -25.02 2.80 10.75
N LEU A 77 -24.10 3.45 10.01
CA LEU A 77 -22.67 3.50 10.33
C LEU A 77 -22.41 4.20 11.67
N SER A 78 -23.16 5.27 11.99
CA SER A 78 -23.06 5.98 13.27
C SER A 78 -23.68 5.23 14.47
N ARG A 79 -24.54 4.23 14.24
CA ARG A 79 -25.20 3.46 15.31
C ARG A 79 -24.62 2.06 15.56
N ARG A 80 -23.68 1.58 14.74
CA ARG A 80 -22.96 0.29 14.93
C ARG A 80 -21.55 0.42 15.52
N GLY A 81 -21.13 1.60 15.97
CA GLY A 81 -19.78 1.85 16.49
C GLY A 81 -19.62 1.77 18.02
N ARG A 82 -20.09 0.71 18.68
CA ARG A 82 -19.66 0.42 20.07
C ARG A 82 -19.28 -1.04 20.22
N SER A 83 -18.06 -1.37 19.77
CA SER A 83 -17.28 -2.52 20.24
C SER A 83 -15.79 -2.22 20.06
N LEU A 84 -15.15 -1.89 21.18
CA LEU A 84 -13.73 -2.03 21.58
C LEU A 84 -12.63 -1.76 20.52
N ALA A 85 -11.87 -0.70 20.80
CA ALA A 85 -10.72 -0.11 20.10
C ALA A 85 -11.05 0.60 18.77
N ALA A 86 -11.38 1.90 18.86
CA ALA A 86 -10.98 2.80 17.78
C ALA A 86 -9.45 2.71 17.71
N THR A 87 -8.91 1.99 16.74
CA THR A 87 -7.48 2.06 16.44
C THR A 87 -7.21 3.50 16.03
N ASP A 88 -6.32 4.18 16.77
CA ASP A 88 -5.86 5.55 16.52
C ASP A 88 -5.01 5.59 15.24
N VAL A 89 -5.66 5.31 14.11
CA VAL A 89 -5.08 5.26 12.76
C VAL A 89 -5.22 6.62 12.11
N TYR A 90 -4.14 7.10 11.51
CA TYR A 90 -4.07 8.42 10.89
C TYR A 90 -3.61 8.32 9.44
N THR A 91 -4.17 9.18 8.61
CA THR A 91 -3.78 9.41 7.21
C THR A 91 -3.39 10.88 7.02
N PHE A 92 -2.86 11.25 5.84
CA PHE A 92 -2.67 12.65 5.48
C PHE A 92 -4.00 13.39 5.30
N ALA A 93 -4.03 14.67 5.70
CA ALA A 93 -5.24 15.50 5.63
C ALA A 93 -5.71 15.81 4.20
N ALA A 94 -4.82 15.79 3.21
CA ALA A 94 -5.15 16.01 1.80
C ALA A 94 -5.80 14.77 1.14
N GLY A 95 -5.90 13.65 1.86
CA GLY A 95 -6.47 12.39 1.40
C GLY A 95 -5.59 11.19 1.78
N ASN A 96 -6.19 9.99 1.83
CA ASN A 96 -5.47 8.73 2.04
C ASN A 96 -4.98 8.09 0.74
N GLU A 97 -5.09 8.78 -0.38
CA GLU A 97 -4.60 8.23 -1.63
C GLU A 97 -3.11 8.53 -1.80
N THR A 98 -2.34 7.48 -2.06
CA THR A 98 -1.02 7.58 -2.66
C THR A 98 -1.11 7.18 -4.12
N VAL A 99 -0.35 7.83 -5.00
CA VAL A 99 -0.39 7.55 -6.44
C VAL A 99 1.00 7.21 -6.98
N ARG A 100 1.08 6.18 -7.83
CA ARG A 100 2.30 5.82 -8.54
C ARG A 100 2.52 6.80 -9.70
N VAL A 101 3.63 7.53 -9.68
CA VAL A 101 3.97 8.47 -10.75
C VAL A 101 5.10 7.90 -11.60
N GLY A 102 4.74 7.40 -12.79
CA GLY A 102 5.69 6.72 -13.67
C GLY A 102 6.85 7.62 -14.13
N THR A 103 6.55 8.87 -14.49
CA THR A 103 7.56 9.84 -14.95
C THR A 103 8.54 10.26 -13.88
N LEU A 104 8.21 10.05 -12.60
CA LEU A 104 9.08 10.36 -11.46
C LEU A 104 9.79 9.11 -10.93
N GLY A 105 9.95 8.09 -11.77
CA GLY A 105 10.68 6.87 -11.41
C GLY A 105 9.79 5.75 -10.88
N ASN A 106 8.48 5.76 -11.14
CA ASN A 106 7.54 4.71 -10.70
C ASN A 106 7.43 4.53 -9.18
N LEU A 107 7.67 5.59 -8.39
CA LEU A 107 7.44 5.59 -6.94
C LEU A 107 6.00 5.99 -6.59
N HIS A 108 5.55 5.69 -5.38
CA HIS A 108 4.30 6.22 -4.84
C HIS A 108 4.50 7.54 -4.11
N TYR A 109 3.55 8.44 -4.31
CA TYR A 109 3.54 9.78 -3.74
C TYR A 109 2.27 10.04 -2.98
N ALA A 110 2.34 10.83 -1.92
CA ALA A 110 1.18 11.32 -1.19
C ALA A 110 1.14 12.85 -1.21
N LEU A 111 -0.07 13.41 -1.13
CA LEU A 111 -0.25 14.83 -0.86
C LEU A 111 -0.11 15.07 0.64
N VAL A 112 0.87 15.87 1.03
CA VAL A 112 1.19 16.17 2.43
C VAL A 112 1.05 17.66 2.68
N THR A 113 0.32 18.01 3.74
CA THR A 113 -0.02 19.40 4.05
C THR A 113 0.75 19.88 5.28
N VAL A 114 1.47 21.00 5.16
CA VAL A 114 2.37 21.56 6.17
C VAL A 114 2.21 23.08 6.29
N GLY A 115 2.44 23.64 7.48
CA GLY A 115 2.59 25.08 7.73
C GLY A 115 1.29 25.83 8.04
N THR A 116 1.42 27.10 8.45
CA THR A 116 0.28 27.99 8.77
C THR A 116 0.44 29.37 8.11
N PRO A 117 -0.26 29.70 7.02
CA PRO A 117 -1.32 28.93 6.38
C PRO A 117 -0.79 27.64 5.73
N ASN A 118 -1.71 26.70 5.50
CA ASN A 118 -1.36 25.37 5.03
C ASN A 118 -0.94 25.37 3.55
N GLN A 119 0.10 24.59 3.25
CA GLN A 119 0.63 24.36 1.90
C GLN A 119 0.70 22.86 1.67
N THR A 120 0.36 22.40 0.47
CA THR A 120 0.32 20.98 0.11
C THR A 120 1.42 20.64 -0.89
N PHE A 121 2.10 19.52 -0.67
CA PHE A 121 3.25 19.06 -1.43
C PHE A 121 3.05 17.60 -1.86
N LEU A 122 3.45 17.26 -3.08
CA LEU A 122 3.45 15.89 -3.58
C LEU A 122 4.79 15.23 -3.25
N VAL A 123 4.81 14.34 -2.26
CA VAL A 123 6.07 13.82 -1.70
C VAL A 123 6.19 12.32 -1.90
N ALA A 124 7.40 11.85 -2.23
CA ALA A 124 7.69 10.43 -2.42
C ALA A 124 7.64 9.69 -1.08
N MET A 125 7.03 8.50 -1.03
CA MET A 125 6.96 7.67 0.18
C MET A 125 8.16 6.72 0.25
N ASP A 126 9.02 6.87 1.26
CA ASP A 126 10.32 6.19 1.31
C ASP A 126 10.58 5.51 2.66
N THR A 127 10.57 4.18 2.70
CA THR A 127 10.95 3.39 3.89
C THR A 127 12.44 3.11 3.99
N GLY A 128 13.22 3.43 2.95
CA GLY A 128 14.68 3.31 2.92
C GLY A 128 15.42 4.46 3.56
N SER A 129 14.73 5.53 3.98
CA SER A 129 15.32 6.69 4.65
C SER A 129 14.45 7.26 5.78
N ASP A 130 15.06 8.09 6.63
CA ASP A 130 14.44 8.55 7.86
C ASP A 130 13.81 9.94 7.77
N LEU A 131 14.37 10.87 6.99
CA LEU A 131 14.01 12.28 7.08
C LEU A 131 12.89 12.66 6.10
N PHE A 132 11.80 13.21 6.62
CA PHE A 132 10.90 14.02 5.80
C PHE A 132 11.59 15.34 5.45
N TRP A 133 11.61 15.71 4.17
CA TRP A 133 12.13 17.01 3.74
C TRP A 133 11.33 17.58 2.56
N LEU A 134 11.29 18.92 2.50
CA LEU A 134 10.67 19.69 1.43
C LEU A 134 11.70 20.64 0.83
N PRO A 135 11.64 20.93 -0.49
CA PRO A 135 12.46 21.98 -1.07
C PRO A 135 12.07 23.32 -0.44
N CYS A 136 13.06 24.06 0.03
CA CYS A 136 12.87 25.38 0.64
C CYS A 136 14.10 26.25 0.32
N ASN A 137 13.97 27.59 0.38
CA ASN A 137 15.09 28.52 0.20
C ASN A 137 16.06 28.09 -0.93
N CYS A 138 15.47 27.66 -2.05
CA CYS A 138 16.14 26.79 -2.99
C CYS A 138 17.39 27.44 -3.59
N LYS A 139 18.54 26.79 -3.41
CA LYS A 139 19.83 27.14 -4.05
C LYS A 139 20.07 26.26 -5.27
N GLN A 140 19.76 24.97 -5.15
CA GLN A 140 19.86 23.99 -6.23
C GLN A 140 18.80 22.90 -6.03
N CYS A 141 17.70 22.96 -6.76
CA CYS A 141 16.58 22.02 -6.65
C CYS A 141 16.08 21.61 -8.02
N ALA A 142 15.15 20.65 -8.02
CA ALA A 142 14.34 20.37 -9.20
C ALA A 142 13.62 21.64 -9.69
N PRO A 143 13.42 21.80 -11.02
CA PRO A 143 12.54 22.84 -11.52
C PRO A 143 11.11 22.62 -11.02
N LEU A 144 10.33 23.69 -10.90
CA LEU A 144 8.93 23.58 -10.44
C LEU A 144 7.99 23.03 -11.51
N THR A 145 8.37 23.22 -12.77
CA THR A 145 7.69 22.69 -13.94
C THR A 145 8.72 22.12 -14.91
N SER A 146 8.40 21.01 -15.55
CA SER A 146 9.27 20.36 -16.54
C SER A 146 8.41 19.53 -17.49
N PRO A 147 8.77 19.41 -18.78
CA PRO A 147 8.13 18.44 -19.67
C PRO A 147 8.15 17.01 -19.12
N LEU A 148 9.17 16.66 -18.32
CA LEU A 148 9.27 15.36 -17.64
C LEU A 148 8.18 15.15 -16.59
N TYR A 149 7.61 16.22 -16.03
CA TYR A 149 6.58 16.14 -14.99
C TYR A 149 5.17 16.08 -15.56
N GLY A 150 5.01 16.21 -16.88
CA GLY A 150 3.71 16.32 -17.52
C GLY A 150 2.96 17.53 -16.99
N ASN A 151 1.78 17.30 -16.40
CA ASN A 151 0.92 18.36 -15.85
C ASN A 151 1.13 18.57 -14.34
N LEU A 152 2.14 17.95 -13.74
CA LEU A 152 2.45 18.17 -12.32
C LEU A 152 3.18 19.51 -12.16
N GLU A 153 2.67 20.34 -11.26
CA GLU A 153 3.29 21.59 -10.84
C GLU A 153 3.74 21.45 -9.38
N PHE A 154 5.00 21.80 -9.12
CA PHE A 154 5.60 21.72 -7.80
C PHE A 154 5.74 23.10 -7.15
N SER A 155 5.88 23.07 -5.83
CA SER A 155 5.97 24.25 -4.98
C SER A 155 7.22 24.20 -4.10
N ILE A 156 7.62 25.34 -3.57
CA ILE A 156 8.73 25.45 -2.62
C ILE A 156 8.13 25.84 -1.29
N PHE A 157 8.48 25.12 -0.22
CA PHE A 157 8.05 25.47 1.12
C PHE A 157 8.74 26.76 1.57
N LYS A 158 7.92 27.72 2.00
CA LYS A 158 8.39 29.05 2.44
C LYS A 158 8.28 29.18 3.95
N THR A 159 9.41 28.99 4.63
CA THR A 159 9.50 29.07 6.09
C THR A 159 9.06 30.43 6.64
N ASN A 160 9.34 31.52 5.93
CA ASN A 160 8.99 32.89 6.33
C ASN A 160 7.49 33.24 6.15
N GLU A 161 6.76 32.49 5.33
CA GLU A 161 5.32 32.69 5.11
C GLU A 161 4.47 31.81 6.05
N SER A 162 5.09 30.87 6.77
CA SER A 162 4.42 30.07 7.79
C SER A 162 4.61 30.68 9.19
N SER A 163 3.52 31.11 9.80
CA SER A 163 3.48 31.66 11.17
C SER A 163 3.85 30.65 12.28
N THR A 164 3.84 29.35 11.96
CA THR A 164 4.21 28.27 12.88
C THR A 164 5.60 27.69 12.64
N SER A 165 6.28 28.10 11.55
CA SER A 165 7.63 27.64 11.21
C SER A 165 8.66 28.15 12.21
N LYS A 166 9.51 27.24 12.70
CA LYS A 166 10.62 27.55 13.62
C LYS A 166 11.88 26.80 13.19
N ALA A 167 12.97 27.52 12.97
CA ALA A 167 14.27 26.89 12.75
C ALA A 167 14.72 26.13 14.00
N ILE A 168 15.28 24.93 13.82
CA ILE A 168 15.85 24.16 14.91
C ILE A 168 17.26 24.66 15.17
N SER A 169 17.52 25.13 16.38
CA SER A 169 18.85 25.57 16.78
C SER A 169 19.75 24.38 17.18
N CYS A 170 21.06 24.56 17.03
CA CYS A 170 22.07 23.56 17.39
C CYS A 170 22.09 23.13 18.85
N GLY A 171 21.51 23.91 19.78
CA GLY A 171 21.36 23.52 21.18
C GLY A 171 20.17 22.59 21.44
N SER A 172 19.34 22.35 20.43
CA SER A 172 18.12 21.55 20.54
C SER A 172 18.43 20.05 20.51
N SER A 173 17.70 19.26 21.30
CA SER A 173 17.83 17.79 21.29
C SER A 173 17.57 17.17 19.91
N GLN A 174 16.74 17.83 19.10
CA GLN A 174 16.39 17.42 17.75
C GLN A 174 17.57 17.56 16.76
N CYS A 175 18.62 18.28 17.13
CA CYS A 175 19.86 18.39 16.34
C CYS A 175 20.88 17.30 16.65
N ASN A 176 20.71 16.55 17.74
CA ASN A 176 21.60 15.47 18.13
C ASN A 176 21.12 14.15 17.50
N VAL A 177 21.34 13.99 16.19
CA VAL A 177 20.90 12.82 15.42
C VAL A 177 22.10 11.91 15.16
N PRO A 178 22.15 10.69 15.75
CA PRO A 178 23.32 9.83 15.68
C PRO A 178 23.36 8.90 14.44
N THR A 179 22.53 9.11 13.42
CA THR A 179 22.24 8.09 12.38
C THR A 179 22.37 8.62 10.93
N SER A 180 21.49 8.19 10.01
CA SER A 180 21.55 8.41 8.55
C SER A 180 21.53 9.90 8.15
N VAL A 181 20.95 10.75 9.00
CA VAL A 181 20.93 12.20 8.86
C VAL A 181 22.15 12.78 9.54
N HIS A 182 23.09 13.30 8.75
CA HIS A 182 24.28 13.96 9.26
C HIS A 182 23.92 15.39 9.66
N ALA A 183 23.56 15.57 10.92
CA ALA A 183 23.33 16.88 11.50
C ALA A 183 24.66 17.56 11.86
N ALA A 184 24.82 18.83 11.50
CA ALA A 184 26.04 19.58 11.76
C ALA A 184 25.74 20.98 12.31
N CYS A 185 26.70 21.51 13.06
CA CYS A 185 26.61 22.79 13.74
C CYS A 185 27.89 23.58 13.53
N THR A 186 27.74 24.83 13.11
CA THR A 186 28.87 25.77 12.93
C THR A 186 29.13 26.62 14.17
N GLY A 187 28.24 26.58 15.17
CA GLY A 187 28.44 27.23 16.48
C GLY A 187 27.22 27.12 17.41
N THR A 188 27.33 27.63 18.63
CA THR A 188 26.19 27.74 19.56
C THR A 188 25.21 28.81 19.07
N GLY A 189 23.96 28.42 18.82
CA GLY A 189 22.92 29.34 18.34
C GLY A 189 22.79 29.43 16.82
N SER A 190 23.59 28.69 16.04
CA SER A 190 23.33 28.49 14.61
C SER A 190 22.14 27.55 14.40
N ASP A 191 21.53 27.63 13.22
CA ASP A 191 20.56 26.63 12.77
C ASP A 191 21.25 25.27 12.63
N CYS A 192 20.49 24.21 12.92
CA CYS A 192 20.92 22.83 12.77
C CYS A 192 20.90 22.45 11.30
N THR A 193 22.06 22.30 10.69
CA THR A 193 22.14 21.87 9.29
C THR A 193 22.02 20.36 9.20
N TYR A 194 21.54 19.86 8.07
CA TYR A 194 21.49 18.43 7.79
C TYR A 194 22.03 18.10 6.41
N THR A 195 22.52 16.89 6.26
CA THR A 195 22.75 16.24 4.96
C THR A 195 22.31 14.79 5.06
N ILE A 196 21.53 14.35 4.07
CA ILE A 196 21.14 12.94 3.90
C ILE A 196 21.54 12.49 2.50
N ASN A 197 22.24 11.36 2.44
CA ASN A 197 22.69 10.72 1.21
C ASN A 197 21.83 9.49 0.91
N TYR A 198 21.52 9.27 -0.36
CA TYR A 198 20.72 8.14 -0.81
C TYR A 198 21.61 7.15 -1.58
N ALA A 199 21.19 5.89 -1.64
CA ALA A 199 21.92 4.85 -2.36
C ALA A 199 22.04 5.12 -3.87
N SER A 200 21.15 5.95 -4.43
CA SER A 200 21.22 6.38 -5.82
C SER A 200 22.37 7.36 -6.05
N VAL A 201 22.96 7.29 -7.25
CA VAL A 201 24.22 8.00 -7.53
C VAL A 201 24.12 9.49 -7.33
N ASN A 202 25.09 10.00 -6.56
CA ASN A 202 25.26 11.41 -6.27
C ASN A 202 23.94 12.06 -5.82
N THR A 203 23.05 11.30 -5.17
CA THR A 203 21.73 11.77 -4.76
C THR A 203 21.75 12.09 -3.28
N SER A 204 21.42 13.34 -2.97
CA SER A 204 21.40 13.85 -1.60
C SER A 204 20.38 14.98 -1.46
N SER A 205 20.02 15.27 -0.21
CA SER A 205 19.30 16.48 0.19
C SER A 205 20.03 17.11 1.39
N SER A 206 20.24 18.42 1.34
CA SER A 206 20.92 19.17 2.40
C SER A 206 20.31 20.56 2.60
N GLY A 207 20.45 21.07 3.82
CA GLY A 207 19.87 22.35 4.24
C GLY A 207 19.85 22.43 5.76
N PHE A 208 18.73 22.83 6.35
CA PHE A 208 18.57 22.96 7.80
C PHE A 208 17.25 22.38 8.32
N LEU A 209 17.21 21.99 9.59
CA LEU A 209 16.02 21.43 10.21
C LEU A 209 15.06 22.54 10.65
N VAL A 210 13.76 22.31 10.43
CA VAL A 210 12.67 23.21 10.79
C VAL A 210 11.57 22.42 11.49
N GLU A 211 10.96 23.01 12.52
CA GLU A 211 9.70 22.56 13.10
C GLU A 211 8.54 23.32 12.48
N ASP A 212 7.53 22.62 11.99
CA ASP A 212 6.24 23.22 11.58
C ASP A 212 5.10 22.20 11.71
N VAL A 213 3.86 22.64 11.49
CA VAL A 213 2.64 21.85 11.68
C VAL A 213 2.39 20.93 10.48
N LEU A 214 2.33 19.62 10.71
CA LEU A 214 1.78 18.61 9.81
C LEU A 214 0.28 18.44 10.05
N TYR A 215 -0.48 18.32 8.97
CA TYR A 215 -1.93 18.06 9.01
C TYR A 215 -2.22 16.59 8.66
N LEU A 216 -2.82 15.89 9.61
CA LEU A 216 -3.29 14.51 9.49
C LEU A 216 -4.82 14.47 9.59
N ALA A 217 -5.42 13.35 9.22
CA ALA A 217 -6.82 13.06 9.49
C ALA A 217 -6.95 11.73 10.24
N LYS A 218 -7.87 11.67 11.20
CA LYS A 218 -8.16 10.46 11.95
C LYS A 218 -9.09 9.54 11.16
N GLY A 219 -8.65 8.30 10.92
CA GLY A 219 -9.34 7.31 10.11
C GLY A 219 -9.51 7.69 8.63
N ASP A 220 -10.21 6.85 7.88
CA ASP A 220 -10.33 6.97 6.41
C ASP A 220 -11.31 8.05 5.94
N THR A 221 -12.09 8.64 6.84
CA THR A 221 -13.16 9.59 6.44
C THR A 221 -12.66 11.01 6.18
N GLY A 222 -11.43 11.34 6.59
CA GLY A 222 -10.86 12.67 6.41
C GLY A 222 -11.54 13.78 7.24
N ALA A 223 -12.54 13.45 8.05
CA ALA A 223 -13.41 14.44 8.70
C ALA A 223 -12.77 15.10 9.92
N ASP A 224 -11.93 14.35 10.65
CA ASP A 224 -11.31 14.78 11.89
C ASP A 224 -9.85 15.15 11.65
N ILE A 225 -9.61 16.40 11.29
CA ILE A 225 -8.26 16.93 11.05
C ILE A 225 -7.51 17.10 12.38
N VAL A 226 -6.30 16.57 12.43
CA VAL A 226 -5.37 16.71 13.55
C VAL A 226 -4.12 17.43 13.09
N GLN A 227 -3.72 18.44 13.86
CA GLN A 227 -2.50 19.21 13.65
C GLN A 227 -1.44 18.76 14.63
N THR A 228 -0.24 18.48 14.15
CA THR A 228 0.88 18.08 15.01
C THR A 228 2.17 18.72 14.51
N PRO A 229 2.93 19.44 15.37
CA PRO A 229 4.25 19.92 14.99
C PRO A 229 5.16 18.74 14.65
N ILE A 230 6.00 18.86 13.63
CA ILE A 230 7.02 17.86 13.30
C ILE A 230 8.31 18.58 12.92
N VAL A 231 9.44 17.91 13.09
CA VAL A 231 10.72 18.40 12.59
C VAL A 231 10.99 17.75 11.23
N PHE A 232 11.35 18.56 10.25
CA PHE A 232 11.64 18.11 8.90
C PHE A 232 12.76 18.94 8.27
N GLY A 233 13.34 18.41 7.19
CA GLY A 233 14.39 19.08 6.44
C GLY A 233 13.84 20.18 5.53
N CYS A 234 14.36 21.39 5.72
CA CYS A 234 14.27 22.48 4.76
C CYS A 234 15.42 22.29 3.76
N GLY A 235 15.13 21.63 2.62
CA GLY A 235 16.13 21.23 1.64
C GLY A 235 16.50 22.36 0.68
N GLU A 236 17.66 22.99 0.91
CA GLU A 236 18.18 24.07 0.07
C GLU A 236 18.90 23.56 -1.19
N VAL A 237 19.53 22.38 -1.08
CA VAL A 237 20.33 21.75 -2.14
C VAL A 237 19.95 20.28 -2.26
N GLN A 238 19.47 19.90 -3.45
CA GLN A 238 19.29 18.52 -3.88
C GLN A 238 20.27 18.18 -5.02
N THR A 239 20.69 16.92 -5.08
CA THR A 239 21.63 16.44 -6.10
C THR A 239 21.14 15.16 -6.75
N GLY A 240 21.80 14.77 -7.85
CA GLY A 240 21.57 13.48 -8.50
C GLY A 240 20.16 13.35 -9.07
N SER A 241 19.51 12.24 -8.75
CA SER A 241 18.20 11.87 -9.29
C SER A 241 17.13 12.93 -9.02
N PHE A 242 17.16 13.54 -7.84
CA PHE A 242 16.17 14.51 -7.38
C PHE A 242 16.07 15.77 -8.21
N LEU A 243 17.08 16.09 -9.02
CA LEU A 243 17.05 17.24 -9.93
C LEU A 243 16.18 17.01 -11.18
N LYS A 244 15.80 15.75 -11.46
CA LYS A 244 15.08 15.37 -12.68
C LYS A 244 13.88 14.46 -12.44
N SER A 245 13.94 13.58 -11.45
CA SER A 245 12.90 12.60 -11.10
C SER A 245 12.99 12.24 -9.60
N GLY A 246 12.30 11.21 -9.13
CA GLY A 246 12.38 10.78 -7.73
C GLY A 246 11.59 11.71 -6.81
N ALA A 247 12.23 12.66 -6.14
CA ALA A 247 11.57 13.48 -5.12
C ALA A 247 11.61 15.00 -5.41
N PRO A 248 11.15 15.48 -6.58
CA PRO A 248 11.30 16.88 -6.97
C PRO A 248 10.56 17.86 -6.04
N ASN A 249 9.49 17.42 -5.37
CA ASN A 249 8.69 18.24 -4.45
C ASN A 249 8.78 17.77 -2.99
N GLY A 250 9.78 16.93 -2.69
CA GLY A 250 10.07 16.41 -1.36
C GLY A 250 9.88 14.90 -1.23
N LEU A 251 10.30 14.38 -0.09
CA LEU A 251 10.32 12.95 0.24
C LEU A 251 9.96 12.77 1.71
N MET A 252 9.09 11.81 1.99
CA MET A 252 8.66 11.39 3.32
C MET A 252 9.46 10.16 3.75
N GLY A 253 10.49 10.40 4.57
CA GLY A 253 11.22 9.33 5.24
C GLY A 253 10.35 8.64 6.28
N LEU A 254 10.21 7.33 6.13
CA LEU A 254 9.38 6.46 6.96
C LEU A 254 10.22 5.45 7.76
N GLY A 255 11.54 5.69 7.86
CA GLY A 255 12.48 4.90 8.64
C GLY A 255 12.18 4.88 10.15
N MET A 256 13.10 4.33 10.92
CA MET A 256 12.91 4.14 12.37
C MET A 256 13.59 5.22 13.20
N ASP A 257 14.36 6.13 12.61
CA ASP A 257 15.07 7.16 13.38
C ASP A 257 14.11 8.11 14.11
N ASN A 258 14.65 8.80 15.12
CA ASN A 258 13.98 9.81 15.92
C ASN A 258 13.39 10.98 15.11
N LEU A 259 13.98 11.33 13.96
CA LEU A 259 13.46 12.37 13.07
C LEU A 259 12.45 11.86 12.03
N SER A 260 12.20 10.56 11.95
CA SER A 260 11.15 10.03 11.07
C SER A 260 9.77 10.43 11.56
N VAL A 261 8.87 10.73 10.61
CA VAL A 261 7.50 11.11 10.92
C VAL A 261 6.80 10.03 11.74
N PRO A 262 6.83 8.73 11.36
CA PRO A 262 6.23 7.68 12.17
C PRO A 262 6.71 7.69 13.65
N THR A 263 8.02 7.84 13.90
CA THR A 263 8.58 7.89 15.27
C THR A 263 8.15 9.14 16.02
N MET A 264 8.13 10.31 15.37
CA MET A 264 7.67 11.56 16.00
C MET A 264 6.19 11.49 16.39
N LEU A 265 5.34 10.90 15.54
CA LEU A 265 3.91 10.73 15.84
C LEU A 265 3.69 9.79 17.04
N ALA A 266 4.42 8.67 17.08
CA ALA A 266 4.35 7.71 18.18
C ALA A 266 4.85 8.29 19.51
N LYS A 267 5.99 8.99 19.51
CA LYS A 267 6.54 9.67 20.72
C LYS A 267 5.59 10.72 21.30
N LYS A 268 4.78 11.35 20.45
CA LYS A 268 3.74 12.30 20.89
C LYS A 268 2.49 11.61 21.43
N GLY A 269 2.44 10.28 21.40
CA GLY A 269 1.27 9.49 21.79
C GLY A 269 0.08 9.68 20.85
N LEU A 270 0.30 10.18 19.63
CA LEU A 270 -0.79 10.40 18.68
C LEU A 270 -1.28 9.08 18.10
N THR A 271 -0.36 8.15 17.85
CA THR A 271 -0.63 6.87 17.21
C THR A 271 0.32 5.80 17.75
N SER A 272 0.05 4.54 17.44
CA SER A 272 0.98 3.45 17.76
C SER A 272 2.29 3.59 16.98
N ASP A 273 3.39 3.00 17.45
CA ASP A 273 4.67 3.00 16.73
C ASP A 273 4.64 1.99 15.55
N SER A 274 3.72 2.20 14.64
CA SER A 274 3.51 1.35 13.47
C SER A 274 2.91 2.14 12.31
N PHE A 275 2.96 1.58 11.12
CA PHE A 275 2.20 2.07 9.98
C PHE A 275 2.02 0.96 8.94
N SER A 276 1.07 1.14 8.03
CA SER A 276 0.89 0.26 6.89
C SER A 276 0.88 1.02 5.57
N MET A 277 1.25 0.30 4.50
CA MET A 277 1.10 0.76 3.12
C MET A 277 0.45 -0.33 2.28
N CYS A 278 -0.34 0.07 1.28
CA CYS A 278 -0.92 -0.83 0.31
C CYS A 278 -0.86 -0.20 -1.07
N PHE A 279 -0.20 -0.86 -2.02
CA PHE A 279 -0.08 -0.39 -3.39
C PHE A 279 -0.81 -1.32 -4.36
N GLY A 280 -1.70 -0.76 -5.16
CA GLY A 280 -2.47 -1.44 -6.20
C GLY A 280 -1.68 -1.55 -7.50
N ALA A 281 -2.05 -2.53 -8.33
CA ALA A 281 -1.41 -2.75 -9.63
C ALA A 281 -1.62 -1.57 -10.60
N ASP A 282 -2.77 -0.90 -10.50
CA ASP A 282 -3.14 0.30 -11.26
C ASP A 282 -2.36 1.56 -10.85
N GLY A 283 -1.66 1.51 -9.71
CA GLY A 283 -0.88 2.61 -9.17
C GLY A 283 -1.60 3.42 -8.09
N SER A 284 -2.84 3.11 -7.75
CA SER A 284 -3.48 3.68 -6.55
C SER A 284 -2.94 2.98 -5.30
N GLY A 285 -2.84 3.68 -4.19
CA GLY A 285 -2.38 3.13 -2.93
C GLY A 285 -2.79 3.95 -1.73
N ARG A 286 -2.35 3.54 -0.54
CA ARG A 286 -2.67 4.17 0.74
C ARG A 286 -1.54 4.04 1.75
N LEU A 287 -1.53 4.94 2.74
CA LEU A 287 -0.62 4.88 3.88
C LEU A 287 -1.35 5.26 5.18
N ASN A 288 -1.23 4.41 6.19
CA ASN A 288 -1.93 4.54 7.45
C ASN A 288 -0.96 4.47 8.64
N PHE A 289 -0.75 5.58 9.34
CA PHE A 289 0.01 5.59 10.60
C PHE A 289 -0.82 4.95 11.73
N GLY A 290 -0.18 4.16 12.58
CA GLY A 290 -0.82 3.44 13.69
C GLY A 290 -1.44 2.10 13.33
N ASP A 291 -1.51 1.76 12.06
CA ASP A 291 -2.05 0.47 11.64
C ASP A 291 -1.08 -0.65 12.06
N LYS A 292 -1.60 -1.65 12.76
CA LYS A 292 -0.88 -2.88 13.17
C LYS A 292 -1.29 -4.09 12.32
N GLY A 293 -2.12 -3.85 11.31
CA GLY A 293 -2.67 -4.88 10.44
C GLY A 293 -3.69 -5.76 11.13
N SER A 294 -3.87 -6.97 10.59
CA SER A 294 -4.89 -7.90 11.04
C SER A 294 -4.27 -9.09 11.79
N PRO A 295 -4.97 -9.68 12.78
CA PRO A 295 -4.43 -10.81 13.55
C PRO A 295 -4.07 -12.06 12.73
N ASP A 296 -4.60 -12.17 11.51
CA ASP A 296 -4.38 -13.29 10.59
C ASP A 296 -3.31 -13.01 9.52
N GLN A 297 -2.58 -11.90 9.62
CA GLN A 297 -1.51 -11.58 8.68
C GLN A 297 -0.28 -12.47 8.90
N SER A 298 0.51 -12.64 7.85
CA SER A 298 1.83 -13.25 7.96
C SER A 298 2.81 -12.22 8.51
N GLU A 299 3.79 -12.66 9.30
CA GLU A 299 4.81 -11.77 9.87
C GLU A 299 6.21 -12.41 9.78
N THR A 300 7.24 -11.55 9.81
CA THR A 300 8.65 -11.91 10.02
C THR A 300 9.30 -10.89 10.95
N PRO A 301 10.25 -11.28 11.81
CA PRO A 301 11.05 -10.34 12.58
C PRO A 301 11.83 -9.39 11.67
N LEU A 302 11.86 -8.11 12.06
CA LEU A 302 12.78 -7.11 11.51
C LEU A 302 14.16 -7.29 12.16
N ILE A 303 15.20 -7.10 11.38
CA ILE A 303 16.59 -7.08 11.83
C ILE A 303 16.98 -5.63 12.04
N VAL A 304 17.23 -5.25 13.28
CA VAL A 304 17.78 -3.94 13.62
C VAL A 304 19.16 -4.14 14.21
N ASP A 305 20.16 -3.81 13.40
CA ASP A 305 21.57 -3.77 13.78
C ASP A 305 21.97 -2.30 14.02
N ASN A 306 23.20 -1.93 13.65
CA ASN A 306 23.73 -0.57 13.85
C ASN A 306 23.00 0.52 13.04
N TYR A 307 22.20 0.14 12.04
CA TYR A 307 21.38 1.07 11.26
C TYR A 307 19.93 0.63 11.32
N PRO A 308 18.99 1.55 11.63
CA PRO A 308 17.62 1.19 11.96
C PRO A 308 16.77 1.10 10.68
N PHE A 309 17.21 0.25 9.74
CA PHE A 309 16.53 -0.02 8.47
C PHE A 309 15.56 -1.20 8.60
N TYR A 310 14.55 -1.26 7.73
CA TYR A 310 13.59 -2.38 7.67
C TYR A 310 14.18 -3.61 6.96
N ASN A 311 15.18 -4.24 7.59
CA ASN A 311 15.78 -5.45 7.07
C ASN A 311 15.00 -6.70 7.50
N ILE A 312 14.85 -7.66 6.58
CA ILE A 312 14.28 -8.98 6.87
C ILE A 312 15.23 -10.09 6.42
N SER A 313 15.19 -11.23 7.10
CA SER A 313 15.89 -12.44 6.68
C SER A 313 15.02 -13.27 5.75
N LEU A 314 15.56 -13.60 4.59
CA LEU A 314 15.01 -14.58 3.66
C LEU A 314 15.85 -15.85 3.73
N GLU A 315 15.19 -17.00 3.83
CA GLU A 315 15.84 -18.31 3.98
C GLU A 315 15.84 -19.11 2.69
N ARG A 316 14.82 -18.92 1.84
CA ARG A 316 14.62 -19.66 0.59
C ARG A 316 13.83 -18.85 -0.42
N MET A 317 14.08 -19.09 -1.72
CA MET A 317 13.19 -18.66 -2.79
C MET A 317 12.48 -19.89 -3.35
N VAL A 318 11.15 -19.83 -3.46
CA VAL A 318 10.33 -20.86 -4.08
C VAL A 318 9.83 -20.28 -5.39
N ILE A 319 10.26 -20.86 -6.50
CA ILE A 319 10.00 -20.39 -7.86
C ILE A 319 9.36 -21.55 -8.63
N GLY A 320 8.06 -21.44 -8.89
CA GLY A 320 7.25 -22.51 -9.47
C GLY A 320 7.38 -23.82 -8.70
N ASN A 321 7.96 -24.85 -9.31
CA ASN A 321 8.19 -26.16 -8.69
C ASN A 321 9.59 -26.33 -8.06
N SER A 322 10.44 -25.31 -8.13
CA SER A 322 11.80 -25.32 -7.63
C SER A 322 11.94 -24.51 -6.34
N SER A 323 12.88 -24.91 -5.49
CA SER A 323 13.23 -24.18 -4.26
C SER A 323 14.72 -24.02 -4.12
N THR A 324 15.16 -22.82 -3.81
CA THR A 324 16.56 -22.49 -3.60
C THR A 324 16.88 -22.37 -2.11
N LYS A 325 18.13 -22.66 -1.73
CA LYS A 325 18.60 -22.59 -0.32
C LYS A 325 19.52 -21.40 -0.07
N SER A 326 19.35 -20.32 -0.82
CA SER A 326 20.11 -19.09 -0.58
C SER A 326 19.43 -18.26 0.50
N SER A 327 20.07 -18.17 1.66
CA SER A 327 19.66 -17.26 2.71
C SER A 327 20.36 -15.92 2.56
N PHE A 328 19.61 -14.83 2.65
CA PHE A 328 20.12 -13.47 2.54
C PHE A 328 19.25 -12.50 3.33
N THR A 329 19.83 -11.36 3.70
CA THR A 329 19.09 -10.23 4.27
C THR A 329 18.75 -9.26 3.15
N ALA A 330 17.54 -8.68 3.20
CA ALA A 330 17.12 -7.65 2.28
C ALA A 330 16.44 -6.49 3.01
N LEU A 331 16.72 -5.28 2.53
CA LEU A 331 16.03 -4.06 2.93
C LEU A 331 14.65 -4.00 2.26
N VAL A 332 13.60 -3.66 2.99
CA VAL A 332 12.26 -3.43 2.45
C VAL A 332 12.06 -1.93 2.21
N ASP A 333 12.01 -1.55 0.94
CA ASP A 333 12.11 -0.14 0.53
C ASP A 333 11.05 0.28 -0.50
N SER A 334 10.13 1.15 -0.09
CA SER A 334 9.17 1.79 -0.99
C SER A 334 9.76 2.93 -1.83
N GLY A 335 10.91 3.49 -1.43
CA GLY A 335 11.67 4.50 -2.17
C GLY A 335 12.48 3.92 -3.34
N THR A 336 12.46 2.59 -3.49
CA THR A 336 13.06 1.86 -4.61
C THR A 336 11.98 1.19 -5.46
N SER A 337 11.88 1.57 -6.74
CA SER A 337 10.77 1.14 -7.61
C SER A 337 10.78 -0.36 -7.92
N PHE A 338 11.97 -0.92 -8.16
CA PHE A 338 12.16 -2.32 -8.53
C PHE A 338 13.12 -3.01 -7.58
N THR A 339 12.83 -4.27 -7.26
CA THR A 339 13.67 -5.13 -6.44
C THR A 339 15.06 -5.26 -7.06
N ILE A 340 16.09 -5.04 -6.26
CA ILE A 340 17.50 -5.13 -6.67
C ILE A 340 18.16 -6.19 -5.79
N LEU A 341 18.86 -7.15 -6.40
CA LEU A 341 19.44 -8.28 -5.67
C LEU A 341 20.94 -8.37 -5.94
N ALA A 342 21.70 -8.72 -4.90
CA ALA A 342 23.12 -9.02 -5.04
C ALA A 342 23.32 -10.13 -6.06
N LYS A 343 24.38 -9.99 -6.88
CA LYS A 343 24.64 -10.82 -8.06
C LYS A 343 24.31 -12.31 -7.92
N GLN A 344 24.73 -12.94 -6.81
CA GLN A 344 24.47 -14.37 -6.60
C GLN A 344 22.97 -14.70 -6.47
N ILE A 345 22.23 -13.91 -5.67
CA ILE A 345 20.79 -14.10 -5.46
C ILE A 345 20.02 -13.77 -6.73
N TYR A 346 20.42 -12.68 -7.40
CA TYR A 346 19.87 -12.29 -8.70
C TYR A 346 19.98 -13.44 -9.72
N GLN A 347 21.19 -14.00 -9.91
CA GLN A 347 21.43 -15.09 -10.86
C GLN A 347 20.61 -16.34 -10.52
N GLU A 348 20.49 -16.69 -9.24
CA GLU A 348 19.73 -17.86 -8.84
C GLU A 348 18.23 -17.69 -9.11
N LEU A 349 17.68 -16.52 -8.77
CA LEU A 349 16.28 -16.17 -9.03
C LEU A 349 15.99 -16.17 -10.54
N THR A 350 16.81 -15.48 -11.33
CA THR A 350 16.55 -15.32 -12.77
C THR A 350 16.75 -16.62 -13.54
N THR A 351 17.74 -17.44 -13.19
CA THR A 351 17.97 -18.75 -13.81
C THR A 351 16.80 -19.70 -13.51
N THR A 352 16.43 -19.84 -12.23
CA THR A 352 15.34 -20.74 -11.81
C THR A 352 13.98 -20.32 -12.39
N PHE A 353 13.76 -19.01 -12.55
CA PHE A 353 12.59 -18.47 -13.22
C PHE A 353 12.60 -18.81 -14.72
N THR A 354 13.71 -18.52 -15.42
CA THR A 354 13.86 -18.73 -16.86
C THR A 354 13.70 -20.20 -17.26
N GLU A 355 14.20 -21.14 -16.47
CA GLU A 355 14.06 -22.58 -16.71
C GLU A 355 12.61 -23.07 -16.76
N GLN A 356 11.68 -22.30 -16.19
CA GLN A 356 10.25 -22.62 -16.12
C GLN A 356 9.39 -21.73 -17.02
N VAL A 357 10.00 -20.80 -17.76
CA VAL A 357 9.31 -19.96 -18.74
C VAL A 357 9.28 -20.66 -20.10
N THR A 358 8.12 -20.64 -20.77
CA THR A 358 7.95 -21.28 -22.08
C THR A 358 8.14 -20.33 -23.25
N GLU A 359 7.98 -19.03 -23.02
CA GLU A 359 8.18 -18.00 -24.03
C GLU A 359 9.65 -17.84 -24.40
N THR A 360 9.90 -17.44 -25.65
CA THR A 360 11.27 -17.20 -26.15
C THR A 360 11.87 -16.00 -25.44
N GLN A 361 13.03 -16.20 -24.79
CA GLN A 361 13.80 -15.11 -24.23
C GLN A 361 14.32 -14.20 -25.35
N ILE A 362 14.15 -12.90 -25.16
CA ILE A 362 14.67 -11.85 -26.02
C ILE A 362 15.69 -11.03 -25.25
N SER A 363 16.70 -10.53 -25.97
CA SER A 363 17.73 -9.66 -25.42
C SER A 363 17.96 -8.51 -26.38
N ASP A 364 17.85 -7.29 -25.85
CA ASP A 364 18.07 -6.03 -26.58
C ASP A 364 18.58 -5.01 -25.55
N ALA A 365 19.56 -4.20 -25.93
CA ALA A 365 20.14 -3.17 -25.07
C ALA A 365 19.15 -2.08 -24.64
N ASN A 366 18.02 -1.94 -25.36
CA ASN A 366 16.97 -0.99 -25.05
C ASN A 366 15.90 -1.55 -24.09
N LEU A 367 15.96 -2.85 -23.77
CA LEU A 367 15.00 -3.44 -22.83
C LEU A 367 15.34 -3.04 -21.39
N PRO A 368 14.32 -2.80 -20.55
CA PRO A 368 14.52 -2.29 -19.20
C PRO A 368 15.10 -3.34 -18.23
N PHE A 369 15.07 -4.63 -18.60
CA PHE A 369 15.55 -5.75 -17.78
C PHE A 369 16.25 -6.80 -18.65
N GLU A 370 17.14 -7.59 -18.06
CA GLU A 370 17.94 -8.61 -18.76
C GLU A 370 17.11 -9.83 -19.18
N PHE A 371 16.10 -10.19 -18.38
CA PHE A 371 15.27 -11.38 -18.58
C PHE A 371 13.89 -10.98 -19.09
N CYS A 372 13.79 -10.84 -20.42
CA CYS A 372 12.57 -10.50 -21.15
C CYS A 372 12.16 -11.64 -22.09
N TYR A 373 10.86 -11.78 -22.32
CA TYR A 373 10.29 -12.86 -23.11
C TYR A 373 9.20 -12.33 -24.03
N GLN A 374 9.17 -12.83 -25.27
CA GLN A 374 8.23 -12.41 -26.29
C GLN A 374 7.05 -13.36 -26.41
N PHE A 375 5.85 -12.83 -26.59
CA PHE A 375 4.67 -13.65 -26.85
C PHE A 375 4.71 -14.30 -28.23
N SER A 376 4.24 -15.54 -28.30
CA SER A 376 3.97 -16.20 -29.57
C SER A 376 2.80 -15.54 -30.30
N SER A 377 2.78 -15.63 -31.62
CA SER A 377 1.67 -15.10 -32.42
C SER A 377 0.32 -15.70 -31.96
N GLY A 378 -0.63 -14.83 -31.62
CA GLY A 378 -1.96 -15.23 -31.14
C GLY A 378 -2.00 -15.75 -29.69
N GLN A 379 -0.93 -15.63 -28.92
CA GLN A 379 -0.91 -16.01 -27.52
C GLN A 379 -1.81 -15.09 -26.68
N THR A 380 -2.75 -15.70 -25.96
CA THR A 380 -3.77 -15.00 -25.14
C THR A 380 -3.69 -15.33 -23.66
N LYS A 381 -2.75 -16.20 -23.25
CA LYS A 381 -2.55 -16.63 -21.87
C LYS A 381 -1.06 -16.68 -21.56
N VAL A 382 -0.71 -16.21 -20.37
CA VAL A 382 0.65 -16.30 -19.84
C VAL A 382 0.58 -17.07 -18.53
N VAL A 383 1.43 -18.08 -18.41
CA VAL A 383 1.57 -18.87 -17.18
C VAL A 383 2.94 -18.54 -16.59
N LEU A 384 2.93 -17.74 -15.53
CA LEU A 384 4.17 -17.36 -14.86
C LEU A 384 4.52 -18.35 -13.75
N PRO A 385 5.82 -18.68 -13.56
CA PRO A 385 6.27 -19.32 -12.34
C PRO A 385 5.91 -18.46 -11.12
N ILE A 386 5.29 -19.06 -10.12
CA ILE A 386 4.96 -18.37 -8.87
C ILE A 386 6.26 -18.10 -8.13
N VAL A 387 6.47 -16.86 -7.68
CA VAL A 387 7.64 -16.48 -6.89
C VAL A 387 7.19 -16.20 -5.45
N ASN A 388 7.71 -16.98 -4.49
CA ASN A 388 7.51 -16.77 -3.06
C ASN A 388 8.87 -16.76 -2.35
N LEU A 389 9.03 -15.87 -1.38
CA LEU A 389 10.24 -15.79 -0.56
C LEU A 389 9.89 -16.32 0.83
N THR A 390 10.56 -17.39 1.27
CA THR A 390 10.39 -17.90 2.64
C THR A 390 11.20 -17.02 3.58
N THR A 391 10.51 -16.36 4.50
CA THR A 391 11.12 -15.49 5.52
C THR A 391 11.55 -16.30 6.74
N LYS A 392 12.39 -15.70 7.60
CA LYS A 392 12.70 -16.25 8.91
C LYS A 392 11.43 -16.47 9.72
N GLY A 393 11.27 -17.69 10.25
CA GLY A 393 10.03 -18.14 10.90
C GLY A 393 9.10 -18.93 9.98
N GLY A 394 9.42 -19.04 8.68
CA GLY A 394 8.75 -19.94 7.74
C GLY A 394 7.57 -19.32 6.98
N SER A 395 7.19 -18.07 7.29
CA SER A 395 6.14 -17.35 6.58
C SER A 395 6.51 -17.12 5.12
N GLN A 396 5.54 -17.31 4.22
CA GLN A 396 5.73 -17.08 2.79
C GLN A 396 5.41 -15.62 2.44
N PHE A 397 6.38 -14.91 1.90
CA PHE A 397 6.23 -13.58 1.32
C PHE A 397 5.95 -13.71 -0.19
N PRO A 398 4.70 -13.51 -0.64
CA PRO A 398 4.33 -13.73 -2.03
C PRO A 398 4.70 -12.55 -2.92
N VAL A 399 5.35 -12.82 -4.05
CA VAL A 399 5.58 -11.81 -5.10
C VAL A 399 4.41 -11.84 -6.07
N VAL A 400 3.47 -10.90 -5.92
CA VAL A 400 2.21 -10.91 -6.66
C VAL A 400 2.39 -10.48 -8.12
N HIS A 401 3.26 -9.49 -8.37
CA HIS A 401 3.49 -8.90 -9.69
C HIS A 401 5.00 -8.90 -10.03
N PRO A 402 5.60 -10.06 -10.33
CA PRO A 402 7.04 -10.17 -10.56
C PRO A 402 7.50 -9.59 -11.90
N ILE A 403 6.57 -9.28 -12.81
CA ILE A 403 6.87 -8.89 -14.19
C ILE A 403 6.39 -7.49 -14.54
N VAL A 404 6.99 -6.92 -15.59
CA VAL A 404 6.47 -5.77 -16.34
C VAL A 404 6.09 -6.22 -17.75
N TYR A 405 4.98 -5.71 -18.28
CA TYR A 405 4.61 -5.97 -19.67
C TYR A 405 5.37 -5.06 -20.63
N LEU A 406 5.81 -5.62 -21.75
CA LEU A 406 6.28 -4.88 -22.91
C LEU A 406 5.09 -4.60 -23.81
N VAL A 407 4.91 -3.35 -24.23
CA VAL A 407 3.80 -2.93 -25.10
C VAL A 407 4.32 -2.46 -26.45
N SER A 408 3.58 -2.78 -27.51
CA SER A 408 3.85 -2.25 -28.85
C SER A 408 3.58 -0.75 -28.89
N GLU A 409 4.53 0.03 -29.41
CA GLU A 409 4.36 1.48 -29.58
C GLU A 409 3.14 1.82 -30.46
N THR A 410 2.85 0.98 -31.46
CA THR A 410 1.80 1.25 -32.46
C THR A 410 0.41 0.85 -31.98
N SER A 411 0.28 -0.34 -31.39
CA SER A 411 -1.03 -0.90 -31.00
C SER A 411 -1.32 -0.78 -29.51
N GLN A 412 -0.33 -0.40 -28.69
CA GLN A 412 -0.39 -0.45 -27.21
C GLN A 412 -0.74 -1.84 -26.66
N ALA A 413 -0.68 -2.88 -27.50
CA ALA A 413 -0.95 -4.24 -27.11
C ALA A 413 0.30 -4.85 -26.44
N PRO A 414 0.13 -5.69 -25.40
CA PRO A 414 1.23 -6.46 -24.83
C PRO A 414 1.88 -7.36 -25.90
N ILE A 415 3.20 -7.24 -26.06
CA ILE A 415 4.00 -8.05 -27.00
C ILE A 415 4.96 -9.01 -26.28
N GLY A 416 5.10 -8.86 -24.97
CA GLY A 416 5.96 -9.68 -24.13
C GLY A 416 5.96 -9.18 -22.70
N TYR A 417 6.90 -9.65 -21.90
CA TYR A 417 7.11 -9.22 -20.53
C TYR A 417 8.56 -9.38 -20.12
N CYS A 418 8.96 -8.70 -19.05
CA CYS A 418 10.26 -8.90 -18.41
C CYS A 418 10.09 -9.19 -16.92
N LEU A 419 10.98 -10.02 -16.38
CA LEU A 419 11.14 -10.19 -14.95
C LEU A 419 11.72 -8.90 -14.36
N ALA A 420 10.96 -8.25 -13.47
CA ALA A 420 11.23 -6.90 -12.99
C ALA A 420 12.18 -6.88 -11.79
N VAL A 421 13.39 -7.41 -11.97
CA VAL A 421 14.43 -7.49 -10.95
C VAL A 421 15.74 -6.99 -11.55
N LEU A 422 16.52 -6.24 -10.77
CA LEU A 422 17.82 -5.70 -11.19
C LEU A 422 18.97 -6.33 -10.41
N PRO A 423 20.16 -6.48 -11.01
CA PRO A 423 21.35 -6.90 -10.29
C PRO A 423 21.97 -5.73 -9.50
N SER A 424 22.58 -6.05 -8.36
CA SER A 424 23.49 -5.19 -7.61
C SER A 424 24.82 -5.89 -7.33
N THR A 425 25.81 -5.12 -6.90
CA THR A 425 27.11 -5.63 -6.47
C THR A 425 27.03 -6.40 -5.15
N ASN A 426 26.27 -5.92 -4.17
CA ASN A 426 26.36 -6.39 -2.78
C ASN A 426 25.13 -6.12 -1.91
N ILE A 427 24.07 -5.50 -2.42
CA ILE A 427 22.90 -5.09 -1.62
C ILE A 427 21.64 -5.79 -2.14
N ASN A 428 20.81 -6.29 -1.22
CA ASN A 428 19.49 -6.79 -1.57
C ASN A 428 18.43 -5.80 -1.07
N ILE A 429 17.54 -5.38 -1.96
CA ILE A 429 16.41 -4.49 -1.68
C ILE A 429 15.16 -5.12 -2.28
N ILE A 430 14.16 -5.39 -1.44
CA ILE A 430 12.79 -5.66 -1.86
C ILE A 430 12.14 -4.31 -2.16
N GLY A 431 12.04 -4.00 -3.44
CA GLY A 431 11.47 -2.76 -3.93
C GLY A 431 9.95 -2.79 -3.98
N GLN A 432 9.37 -1.64 -4.27
CA GLN A 432 7.94 -1.40 -4.35
C GLN A 432 7.19 -2.41 -5.25
N ASN A 433 7.79 -2.87 -6.34
CA ASN A 433 7.19 -3.87 -7.22
C ASN A 433 6.83 -5.18 -6.50
N PHE A 434 7.61 -5.60 -5.50
CA PHE A 434 7.34 -6.80 -4.71
C PHE A 434 6.38 -6.52 -3.53
N LEU A 435 6.18 -5.26 -3.16
CA LEU A 435 5.19 -4.84 -2.16
C LEU A 435 3.77 -4.70 -2.77
N THR A 436 3.69 -4.50 -4.08
CA THR A 436 2.44 -4.24 -4.81
C THR A 436 1.49 -5.43 -4.76
N GLY A 437 0.24 -5.19 -4.35
CA GLY A 437 -0.81 -6.20 -4.13
C GLY A 437 -0.89 -6.71 -2.68
N LEU A 438 -0.08 -6.16 -1.78
CA LEU A 438 -0.07 -6.49 -0.36
C LEU A 438 -0.33 -5.24 0.47
N ARG A 439 -1.04 -5.41 1.60
CA ARG A 439 -0.90 -4.50 2.74
C ARG A 439 0.35 -4.92 3.49
N ILE A 440 1.37 -4.07 3.47
CA ILE A 440 2.61 -4.23 4.24
C ILE A 440 2.49 -3.43 5.52
N VAL A 441 2.82 -4.03 6.65
CA VAL A 441 2.69 -3.44 7.99
C VAL A 441 4.06 -3.41 8.65
N PHE A 442 4.49 -2.24 9.07
CA PHE A 442 5.71 -2.02 9.82
C PHE A 442 5.32 -1.84 11.29
N ASP A 443 5.26 -2.92 12.07
CA ASP A 443 4.96 -2.88 13.52
C ASP A 443 6.29 -2.74 14.27
N ARG A 444 6.66 -1.49 14.58
CA ARG A 444 7.95 -1.13 15.18
C ARG A 444 7.93 -1.21 16.70
N GLU A 445 6.75 -1.39 17.31
CA GLU A 445 6.65 -1.77 18.71
C GLU A 445 7.05 -3.24 18.89
N LYS A 446 6.61 -4.12 17.99
CA LYS A 446 6.95 -5.55 18.02
C LYS A 446 8.22 -5.89 17.24
N MET A 447 8.75 -4.95 16.46
CA MET A 447 9.86 -5.17 15.53
C MET A 447 9.57 -6.28 14.52
N VAL A 448 8.40 -6.24 13.89
CA VAL A 448 8.00 -7.19 12.84
C VAL A 448 7.51 -6.48 11.58
N LEU A 449 7.77 -7.11 10.44
CA LEU A 449 7.13 -6.78 9.18
C LEU A 449 5.97 -7.75 8.96
N GLY A 450 4.75 -7.23 8.86
CA GLY A 450 3.54 -7.97 8.54
C GLY A 450 3.13 -7.79 7.08
N TRP A 451 2.45 -8.80 6.51
CA TRP A 451 1.85 -8.66 5.19
C TRP A 451 0.60 -9.53 5.01
N LYS A 452 -0.31 -9.04 4.17
CA LYS A 452 -1.49 -9.78 3.71
C LYS A 452 -1.88 -9.32 2.32
N LYS A 453 -2.34 -10.24 1.46
CA LYS A 453 -3.00 -9.87 0.21
C LYS A 453 -4.23 -9.03 0.53
N PHE A 454 -4.30 -7.83 -0.04
CA PHE A 454 -5.31 -6.86 0.34
C PHE A 454 -5.74 -6.04 -0.88
N ASP A 455 -7.03 -5.73 -0.93
CA ASP A 455 -7.57 -4.81 -1.91
C ASP A 455 -7.38 -3.38 -1.40
N CYS A 456 -6.41 -2.67 -1.98
CA CYS A 456 -5.99 -1.34 -1.53
C CYS A 456 -7.08 -0.26 -1.67
N TYR A 457 -8.24 -0.54 -2.29
CA TYR A 457 -9.39 0.38 -2.28
C TYR A 457 -10.30 0.23 -1.06
N ASN A 458 -10.21 -0.87 -0.32
CA ASN A 458 -11.05 -1.11 0.85
C ASN A 458 -10.41 -0.53 2.12
N SER A 459 -11.22 0.06 2.99
CA SER A 459 -10.87 0.22 4.40
C SER A 459 -11.39 -1.01 5.14
N GLU A 460 -10.55 -1.68 5.95
CA GLU A 460 -11.04 -2.82 6.73
C GLU A 460 -12.11 -2.34 7.72
N THR A 461 -13.38 -2.59 7.40
CA THR A 461 -14.44 -2.65 8.40
C THR A 461 -14.44 -4.07 8.94
N SER A 462 -13.88 -4.25 10.14
CA SER A 462 -13.78 -5.54 10.81
C SER A 462 -15.16 -6.19 10.96
N THR A 463 -15.49 -7.12 10.05
CA THR A 463 -16.66 -7.98 10.16
C THR A 463 -16.22 -9.43 9.95
N GLY A 464 -15.49 -9.96 10.92
CA GLY A 464 -15.29 -11.40 11.08
C GLY A 464 -16.05 -11.87 12.32
N SER A 465 -17.26 -12.43 12.16
CA SER A 465 -17.85 -13.27 13.20
C SER A 465 -17.24 -14.68 13.13
N PRO A 466 -17.15 -15.40 14.26
CA PRO A 466 -16.35 -16.61 14.37
C PRO A 466 -17.06 -17.78 13.69
N ILE A 467 -16.41 -18.37 12.68
CA ILE A 467 -16.81 -19.68 12.15
C ILE A 467 -16.04 -20.74 12.93
N ASP A 468 -16.80 -21.71 13.43
CA ASP A 468 -16.40 -22.80 14.31
C ASP A 468 -15.15 -23.56 13.85
N LYS A 469 -14.34 -23.89 14.86
CA LYS A 469 -13.21 -24.81 14.76
C LYS A 469 -13.70 -26.20 14.33
N LYS A 470 -13.23 -26.67 13.18
CA LYS A 470 -12.84 -28.08 13.00
C LYS A 470 -11.62 -28.17 12.10
N ALA A 471 -10.56 -28.73 12.66
CA ALA A 471 -9.24 -28.87 12.10
C ALA A 471 -9.22 -29.81 10.87
N SER A 472 -8.41 -29.41 9.88
CA SER A 472 -7.68 -30.30 8.98
C SER A 472 -6.32 -29.64 8.71
N ALA A 473 -5.23 -30.32 9.06
CA ALA A 473 -3.88 -29.86 8.81
C ALA A 473 -3.63 -29.68 7.30
N PRO A 474 -2.91 -28.63 6.84
CA PRO A 474 -2.53 -28.54 5.44
C PRO A 474 -1.34 -29.45 5.15
N SER A 475 -1.55 -30.43 4.28
CA SER A 475 -0.49 -31.13 3.55
C SER A 475 0.22 -30.14 2.60
N PRO A 476 1.51 -30.28 2.29
CA PRO A 476 2.21 -29.38 1.38
C PRO A 476 1.73 -29.60 -0.07
N GLY A 477 0.73 -28.83 -0.48
CA GLY A 477 0.16 -28.84 -1.82
C GLY A 477 0.63 -27.62 -2.62
N ALA A 478 1.24 -27.87 -3.77
CA ALA A 478 1.68 -26.87 -4.74
C ALA A 478 0.60 -25.80 -5.01
N GLN A 479 1.00 -24.53 -4.93
CA GLN A 479 0.15 -23.44 -5.39
C GLN A 479 -0.05 -23.56 -6.90
N ALA A 480 -1.29 -23.43 -7.37
CA ALA A 480 -1.63 -23.48 -8.79
C ALA A 480 -1.01 -22.28 -9.54
N PRO A 481 -0.49 -22.47 -10.77
CA PRO A 481 0.16 -21.40 -11.53
C PRO A 481 -0.71 -20.15 -11.66
N SER A 482 -0.10 -18.97 -11.57
CA SER A 482 -0.79 -17.70 -11.84
C SER A 482 -1.00 -17.56 -13.35
N THR A 483 -2.20 -17.89 -13.83
CA THR A 483 -2.65 -17.55 -15.19
C THR A 483 -3.05 -16.08 -15.22
N LEU A 484 -2.26 -15.27 -15.91
CA LEU A 484 -2.60 -13.88 -16.20
C LEU A 484 -3.09 -13.79 -17.65
N PHE A 485 -4.21 -13.10 -17.83
CA PHE A 485 -4.69 -12.72 -19.15
C PHE A 485 -4.07 -11.36 -19.47
N PRO A 486 -3.37 -11.21 -20.62
CA PRO A 486 -2.93 -9.91 -21.10
C PRO A 486 -4.19 -9.12 -21.51
N GLU A 487 -4.80 -8.45 -20.55
CA GLU A 487 -5.91 -7.53 -20.79
C GLU A 487 -5.34 -6.12 -20.96
N ALA A 488 -5.75 -5.41 -22.00
CA ALA A 488 -5.46 -3.99 -22.12
C ALA A 488 -6.08 -3.30 -20.91
N THR A 489 -5.31 -2.49 -20.19
CA THR A 489 -5.81 -1.65 -19.09
C THR A 489 -6.88 -0.70 -19.62
N GLN A 490 -8.13 -1.14 -19.69
CA GLN A 490 -9.26 -0.28 -19.95
C GLN A 490 -9.60 0.43 -18.65
N LEU A 491 -9.20 1.71 -18.56
CA LEU A 491 -9.73 2.64 -17.59
C LEU A 491 -11.27 2.59 -17.63
N PRO A 492 -11.97 2.25 -16.53
CA PRO A 492 -13.41 2.36 -16.50
C PRO A 492 -13.80 3.84 -16.49
N GLY A 493 -14.34 4.32 -17.60
CA GLY A 493 -14.88 5.67 -17.67
C GLY A 493 -16.16 5.79 -16.84
N ARG A 494 -16.16 6.64 -15.81
CA ARG A 494 -17.34 7.47 -15.50
C ARG A 494 -17.07 8.72 -14.63
N LYS A 495 -17.25 9.87 -15.31
CA LYS A 495 -17.89 11.14 -14.88
C LYS A 495 -17.16 12.05 -13.87
N SER A 496 -16.38 12.95 -14.49
CA SER A 496 -16.48 14.41 -14.40
C SER A 496 -16.38 15.06 -13.02
N TRP A 497 -15.24 15.66 -12.72
CA TRP A 497 -15.14 17.13 -12.71
C TRP A 497 -14.25 17.55 -13.89
N ALA A 498 -14.72 18.50 -14.69
CA ALA A 498 -14.05 19.04 -15.87
C ALA A 498 -14.47 20.53 -16.01
N PRO A 499 -13.84 21.36 -16.86
CA PRO A 499 -12.57 21.18 -17.59
C PRO A 499 -11.64 22.42 -17.54
N VAL A 500 -10.35 22.26 -17.85
CA VAL A 500 -9.68 23.06 -18.90
C VAL A 500 -8.54 22.21 -19.49
N LEU A 501 -8.80 21.53 -20.61
CA LEU A 501 -7.77 21.08 -21.54
C LEU A 501 -8.40 21.07 -22.95
N SER A 502 -7.75 21.76 -23.88
CA SER A 502 -7.88 21.56 -25.32
C SER A 502 -6.50 21.16 -25.86
N PRO A 503 -6.43 20.31 -26.90
CA PRO A 503 -5.18 19.72 -27.33
C PRO A 503 -4.45 20.62 -28.32
N SER A 504 -3.18 20.93 -28.05
CA SER A 504 -2.24 21.35 -29.09
C SER A 504 -1.16 20.28 -29.26
N THR A 505 -1.16 19.69 -30.46
CA THR A 505 -0.08 18.94 -31.09
C THR A 505 1.29 19.54 -30.84
N ILE A 506 2.29 18.73 -30.44
CA ILE A 506 3.70 18.80 -30.88
C ILE A 506 4.47 17.52 -30.46
N LEU A 507 5.15 16.97 -31.47
CA LEU A 507 6.31 16.05 -31.57
C LEU A 507 6.67 15.05 -30.46
N SER A 508 6.55 13.77 -30.84
CA SER A 508 7.56 12.70 -30.76
C SER A 508 8.89 13.08 -30.09
N THR A 509 9.09 12.64 -28.85
CA THR A 509 10.42 12.35 -28.31
C THR A 509 10.39 11.00 -27.61
N ALA A 510 11.39 10.17 -27.91
CA ALA A 510 11.54 8.81 -27.43
C ALA A 510 11.54 8.75 -25.89
N PHE A 511 10.80 7.78 -25.35
CA PHE A 511 10.82 7.45 -23.93
C PHE A 511 12.18 6.83 -23.57
N SER A 512 13.12 7.65 -23.12
CA SER A 512 14.31 7.14 -22.43
C SER A 512 13.94 6.84 -20.99
N VAL A 513 13.79 5.55 -20.66
CA VAL A 513 13.72 5.08 -19.27
C VAL A 513 15.08 5.38 -18.63
N PHE A 514 15.15 6.39 -17.76
CA PHE A 514 16.33 6.63 -16.92
C PHE A 514 16.33 5.59 -15.79
N LEU A 515 16.94 4.44 -16.06
CA LEU A 515 17.32 3.46 -15.03
C LEU A 515 18.61 3.93 -14.35
N MET A 516 18.55 4.11 -13.04
CA MET A 516 19.71 4.44 -12.21
C MET A 516 20.21 3.18 -11.52
N VAL A 517 21.38 2.70 -11.94
CA VAL A 517 22.17 1.70 -11.22
C VAL A 517 23.63 2.15 -11.27
N PHE A 518 24.28 2.24 -10.12
CA PHE A 518 25.74 2.13 -10.03
C PHE A 518 26.13 1.39 -8.75
N GLY A 519 27.24 0.66 -8.83
CA GLY A 519 28.02 0.29 -7.66
C GLY A 519 28.92 1.45 -7.21
N ILE A 520 29.19 1.52 -5.91
CA ILE A 520 30.30 2.29 -5.33
C ILE A 520 30.86 1.50 -4.14
N PHE A 521 32.17 1.64 -3.96
CA PHE A 521 33.04 1.16 -2.87
C PHE A 521 32.46 1.23 -1.46
#